data_AF-A0AA39PT80-F1
#
_entry.id   AF-A0AA39PT80-F1
#
_cell.length_a   1.000
_cell.length_b   1.000
_cell.length_c   1.000
_cell.angle_alpha   90.00
_cell.angle_beta   90.00
_cell.angle_gamma   90.00
#
_symmetry.space_group_name_H-M   'P 1'
#
loop_
_entity.id
_entity.type
_entity.pdbx_description
1 polymer ?
#
loop_
_entity_poly.entity_id
_entity_poly.type
_entity_poly.pdbx_seq_one_letter_code
_entity_poly.pdbx_strand_id
1 'polypeptide(L)'
;MLPEDLVPSKLRGDPNLLLHNGAAANGPFDSKYGTILDGQDSFAREVYMQANYRYGIDDHVEWPQAYIEQYPHFACIHRVAPEENKALCPLFHGLTQYNFVECDDTAIVKGVGCLCHSTFLRLQSACQGVIDSVGSISGSSTMLSGLRSHVSIIELLLGCLHALPTSFTRICLTVAETQCVVRELHAFVEYMAIYKPLMEAPESDAPSMPVNDTLVVFVGSSSDPQKYHKIQDFTMHSTRWVDPFALSTPIIMGWEDVPVTMSTTSSSRYSPYQKKGSGSQVKGSSHQLTDPKHPFLPPLVEPWHLGLLAVIADLSRCHSSARPEASNPTAIPCENQYAFPRPDIIATLNMEEKVKSYLVSWLHLRAPLYARLTVTEQVPANLYHQEWQTVLAMGFLRSAGETSGHAAKRREEVQKMMSGYLEEFPLRADNDAHTAFWQGKAYESLTSEEQQEVCWELDVSRCFPNGHHLPGQIDVGCANYGVVHHLWLQRAPYIFAMKKMMRAWNGPHPALLDKVQTMGWTENDFLELKKTVAAYYTDSFYLYFGHAPVLPCQLLHRSSEDYVPEVQARMSTSWSGVYMDIEELI
;
A
#
# COMPACT_ATOMS: atom_id res chain seq x y z
N MET A 1 30.52 -16.53 14.33
CA MET A 1 29.39 -17.42 14.69
C MET A 1 29.54 -18.71 13.92
N LEU A 2 29.15 -19.85 14.48
CA LEU A 2 29.16 -21.12 13.75
C LEU A 2 27.90 -21.21 12.86
N PRO A 3 27.94 -21.95 11.73
CA PRO A 3 26.82 -22.04 10.78
C PRO A 3 25.50 -22.55 11.40
N GLU A 4 25.58 -23.26 12.52
CA GLU A 4 24.43 -23.84 13.22
C GLU A 4 23.62 -22.79 14.02
N ASP A 5 24.11 -21.55 14.12
CA ASP A 5 23.43 -20.46 14.82
C ASP A 5 22.50 -19.62 13.90
N LEU A 6 22.52 -19.83 12.58
CA LEU A 6 21.78 -19.05 11.57
C LEU A 6 20.58 -19.80 10.97
N VAL A 7 19.73 -20.36 11.84
CA VAL A 7 18.49 -21.03 11.40
C VAL A 7 17.36 -20.00 11.26
N PRO A 8 16.48 -20.05 10.23
CA PRO A 8 15.41 -19.06 10.00
C PRO A 8 14.47 -18.83 11.18
N SER A 9 14.35 -19.82 12.08
CA SER A 9 13.58 -19.71 13.33
C SER A 9 14.27 -18.87 14.41
N LYS A 10 15.61 -18.81 14.42
CA LYS A 10 16.40 -17.98 15.34
C LYS A 10 16.52 -16.52 14.84
N LEU A 11 16.66 -16.31 13.53
CA LEU A 11 16.69 -14.99 12.90
C LEU A 11 15.38 -14.21 13.06
N ARG A 12 14.24 -14.93 13.14
CA ARG A 12 12.93 -14.35 13.43
C ARG A 12 12.75 -13.88 14.88
N GLY A 13 13.58 -14.37 15.80
CA GLY A 13 13.52 -14.05 17.23
C GLY A 13 14.47 -12.93 17.68
N ASP A 14 15.50 -12.62 16.89
CA ASP A 14 16.42 -11.50 17.14
C ASP A 14 16.93 -10.90 15.82
N PRO A 15 16.25 -9.87 15.27
CA PRO A 15 16.65 -9.22 14.02
C PRO A 15 17.99 -8.47 14.12
N ASN A 16 18.53 -8.25 15.33
CA ASN A 16 19.87 -7.66 15.50
C ASN A 16 21.00 -8.60 15.05
N LEU A 17 20.71 -9.88 14.80
CA LEU A 17 21.65 -10.82 14.18
C LEU A 17 21.97 -10.49 12.72
N LEU A 18 21.12 -9.70 12.04
CA LEU A 18 21.40 -9.16 10.70
C LEU A 18 22.31 -7.93 10.74
N LEU A 19 22.41 -7.28 11.90
CA LEU A 19 23.27 -6.12 12.11
C LEU A 19 24.59 -6.61 12.68
N HIS A 20 25.52 -7.00 11.81
CA HIS A 20 26.88 -7.28 12.26
C HIS A 20 27.53 -6.00 12.81
N ASN A 21 27.60 -5.92 14.16
CA ASN A 21 28.54 -5.07 14.86
C ASN A 21 29.97 -5.54 14.55
N GLY A 22 30.62 -4.84 13.60
CA GLY A 22 32.06 -4.86 13.38
C GLY A 22 32.69 -6.24 13.22
N ALA A 23 32.79 -6.73 11.98
CA ALA A 23 33.73 -7.79 11.63
C ALA A 23 34.83 -7.23 10.72
N ALA A 24 36.01 -7.04 11.35
CA ALA A 24 37.36 -6.92 10.81
C ALA A 24 37.58 -5.99 9.60
N ALA A 25 38.30 -4.90 9.85
CA ALA A 25 38.96 -4.02 8.89
C ALA A 25 40.08 -4.70 8.04
N ASN A 26 39.95 -5.98 7.70
CA ASN A 26 40.87 -6.73 6.85
C ASN A 26 40.09 -7.56 5.82
N GLY A 27 39.43 -6.89 4.88
CA GLY A 27 39.08 -7.45 3.57
C GLY A 27 40.09 -6.96 2.51
N PRO A 28 40.32 -7.66 1.39
CA PRO A 28 41.52 -7.51 0.54
C PRO A 28 41.52 -6.24 -0.34
N PHE A 29 40.68 -5.26 -0.04
CA PHE A 29 40.52 -4.07 -0.88
C PHE A 29 41.18 -2.86 -0.20
N ASP A 30 42.47 -2.70 -0.45
CA ASP A 30 43.06 -1.37 -0.46
C ASP A 30 42.77 -0.74 -1.83
N SER A 31 42.18 0.44 -1.78
CA SER A 31 41.66 1.32 -2.83
C SER A 31 42.58 1.65 -4.01
N LYS A 32 43.66 0.90 -4.28
CA LYS A 32 44.67 1.30 -5.27
C LYS A 32 45.02 0.32 -6.39
N TYR A 33 44.91 -1.00 -6.24
CA TYR A 33 45.18 -1.92 -7.37
C TYR A 33 44.40 -3.23 -7.21
N GLY A 34 43.45 -3.49 -8.12
CA GLY A 34 42.69 -4.74 -8.14
C GLY A 34 43.55 -5.91 -8.60
N THR A 35 43.72 -6.92 -7.74
CA THR A 35 44.31 -8.21 -8.12
C THR A 35 43.24 -9.29 -8.10
N ILE A 36 43.23 -10.10 -9.16
CA ILE A 36 42.30 -11.19 -9.46
C ILE A 36 42.59 -12.37 -8.53
N LEU A 37 41.55 -12.93 -7.89
CA LEU A 37 41.56 -14.33 -7.48
C LEU A 37 40.61 -15.08 -8.41
N ASP A 38 41.23 -15.89 -9.27
CA ASP A 38 40.57 -16.69 -10.29
C ASP A 38 40.02 -17.97 -9.68
N GLY A 39 38.80 -18.33 -10.07
CA GLY A 39 38.25 -19.69 -9.97
C GLY A 39 38.02 -20.26 -8.56
N GLN A 40 36.78 -20.24 -8.10
CA GLN A 40 35.98 -21.46 -7.85
C GLN A 40 34.63 -21.10 -7.22
N ASP A 41 33.61 -21.82 -7.69
CA ASP A 41 32.26 -21.97 -7.17
C ASP A 41 31.26 -20.81 -7.36
N SER A 42 30.44 -21.00 -8.40
CA SER A 42 29.06 -20.54 -8.51
C SER A 42 28.16 -21.22 -7.45
N PHE A 43 28.46 -21.02 -6.16
CA PHE A 43 27.45 -21.19 -5.13
C PHE A 43 26.48 -20.01 -5.22
N ALA A 44 25.18 -20.29 -5.14
CA ALA A 44 24.15 -19.27 -5.06
C ALA A 44 24.49 -18.29 -3.92
N ARG A 45 25.08 -17.15 -4.26
CA ARG A 45 25.52 -16.19 -3.26
C ARG A 45 24.30 -15.56 -2.61
N GLU A 46 24.30 -15.56 -1.29
CA GLU A 46 23.33 -14.79 -0.51
C GLU A 46 23.75 -13.32 -0.52
N VAL A 47 22.81 -12.45 -0.88
CA VAL A 47 23.00 -10.99 -0.94
C VAL A 47 22.45 -10.41 0.36
N TYR A 48 23.22 -9.55 1.04
CA TYR A 48 22.82 -8.95 2.31
C TYR A 48 22.86 -7.43 2.23
N MET A 49 21.86 -6.80 2.82
CA MET A 49 21.82 -5.36 3.02
C MET A 49 22.77 -4.94 4.14
N GLN A 50 23.53 -3.88 3.92
CA GLN A 50 24.48 -3.29 4.87
C GLN A 50 23.87 -2.12 5.65
N ALA A 51 24.59 -1.61 6.64
CA ALA A 51 24.16 -0.48 7.49
C ALA A 51 23.93 0.83 6.73
N ASN A 52 24.49 0.96 5.52
CA ASN A 52 24.22 2.09 4.60
C ASN A 52 23.01 1.84 3.68
N TYR A 53 22.23 0.79 3.93
CA TYR A 53 21.04 0.40 3.16
C TYR A 53 21.32 -0.01 1.71
N ARG A 54 22.56 -0.43 1.45
CA ARG A 54 23.03 -0.91 0.14
C ARG A 54 23.47 -2.36 0.24
N TYR A 55 23.71 -3.00 -0.90
CA TYR A 55 24.07 -4.43 -0.97
C TYR A 55 25.58 -4.69 -0.96
N GLY A 56 26.37 -3.73 -0.46
CA GLY A 56 27.81 -3.89 -0.32
C GLY A 56 28.52 -4.17 -1.65
N ILE A 57 29.24 -5.29 -1.72
CA ILE A 57 29.96 -5.73 -2.93
C ILE A 57 29.06 -6.27 -4.03
N ASP A 58 27.80 -6.58 -3.70
CA ASP A 58 26.82 -7.08 -4.65
C ASP A 58 26.00 -5.94 -5.27
N ASP A 59 26.06 -4.72 -4.70
CA ASP A 59 25.39 -3.53 -5.22
C ASP A 59 26.04 -3.05 -6.53
N HIS A 60 25.33 -3.21 -7.65
CA HIS A 60 25.87 -2.91 -8.97
C HIS A 60 26.09 -1.42 -9.21
N VAL A 61 25.46 -0.55 -8.41
CA VAL A 61 25.68 0.90 -8.54
C VAL A 61 26.90 1.40 -7.76
N GLU A 62 27.46 0.61 -6.84
CA GLU A 62 28.65 1.02 -6.06
C GLU A 62 29.98 0.62 -6.71
N TRP A 63 29.96 -0.37 -7.60
CA TRP A 63 31.15 -0.97 -8.21
C TRP A 63 31.17 -0.79 -9.71
N PRO A 64 32.35 -0.80 -10.35
CA PRO A 64 32.42 -0.69 -11.79
C PRO A 64 31.93 -2.00 -12.38
N GLN A 65 30.97 -1.94 -13.29
CA GLN A 65 30.42 -3.16 -13.88
C GLN A 65 31.19 -3.51 -15.16
N ALA A 66 31.37 -4.81 -15.38
CA ALA A 66 31.86 -5.30 -16.66
C ALA A 66 30.76 -5.14 -17.71
N TYR A 67 31.15 -5.01 -18.97
CA TYR A 67 30.20 -5.08 -20.07
C TYR A 67 29.62 -6.50 -20.16
N ILE A 68 28.30 -6.61 -20.08
CA ILE A 68 27.55 -7.86 -20.27
C ILE A 68 26.49 -7.59 -21.32
N GLU A 69 26.41 -8.42 -22.36
CA GLU A 69 25.47 -8.23 -23.48
C GLU A 69 24.00 -8.17 -23.01
N GLN A 70 23.64 -8.88 -21.94
CA GLN A 70 22.29 -8.82 -21.36
C GLN A 70 22.00 -7.49 -20.63
N TYR A 71 23.01 -6.84 -20.07
CA TYR A 71 22.90 -5.59 -19.30
C TYR A 71 24.02 -4.60 -19.69
N PRO A 72 24.07 -4.17 -20.97
CA PRO A 72 25.23 -3.46 -21.49
C PRO A 72 25.37 -2.05 -20.89
N HIS A 73 24.25 -1.49 -20.44
CA HIS A 73 24.18 -0.19 -19.78
C HIS A 73 24.78 -0.19 -18.36
N PHE A 74 25.00 -1.33 -17.72
CA PHE A 74 25.62 -1.37 -16.39
C PHE A 74 27.04 -0.81 -16.39
N ALA A 75 27.76 -0.99 -17.49
CA ALA A 75 29.08 -0.38 -17.68
C ALA A 75 29.04 1.16 -17.70
N CYS A 76 27.86 1.76 -17.89
CA CYS A 76 27.63 3.21 -17.91
C CYS A 76 27.20 3.76 -16.54
N ILE A 77 27.17 2.96 -15.47
CA ILE A 77 26.76 3.46 -14.15
C ILE A 77 27.89 4.29 -13.52
N HIS A 78 27.64 5.58 -13.32
CA HIS A 78 28.54 6.45 -12.58
C HIS A 78 28.62 6.05 -11.11
N ARG A 79 29.83 6.06 -10.55
CA ARG A 79 30.11 5.77 -9.12
C ARG A 79 29.98 6.98 -8.23
N VAL A 80 30.32 8.13 -8.78
CA VAL A 80 30.30 9.42 -8.09
C VAL A 80 29.47 10.38 -8.93
N ALA A 81 28.89 11.39 -8.28
CA ALA A 81 28.19 12.43 -8.99
C ALA A 81 29.14 13.06 -10.03
N PRO A 82 28.74 13.17 -11.31
CA PRO A 82 29.54 13.87 -12.30
C PRO A 82 29.81 15.31 -11.81
N GLU A 83 31.08 15.73 -11.77
CA GLU A 83 31.45 17.05 -11.22
C GLU A 83 30.72 18.21 -11.94
N GLU A 84 30.44 18.01 -13.22
CA GLU A 84 29.75 18.94 -14.10
C GLU A 84 28.22 19.00 -13.84
N ASN A 85 27.65 17.98 -13.19
CA ASN A 85 26.21 17.85 -12.99
C ASN A 85 25.81 17.77 -11.51
N LYS A 86 25.92 18.91 -10.82
CA LYS A 86 25.52 19.06 -9.42
C LYS A 86 24.05 18.72 -9.14
N ALA A 87 23.19 18.76 -10.15
CA ALA A 87 21.77 18.41 -9.99
C ALA A 87 21.59 16.92 -9.65
N LEU A 88 22.53 16.05 -10.02
CA LEU A 88 22.48 14.61 -9.72
C LEU A 88 23.06 14.26 -8.34
N CYS A 89 23.69 15.20 -7.62
CA CYS A 89 24.28 14.93 -6.30
C CYS A 89 23.35 14.23 -5.29
N PRO A 90 22.04 14.51 -5.23
CA PRO A 90 21.12 13.78 -4.34
C PRO A 90 21.04 12.27 -4.61
N LEU A 91 21.47 11.79 -5.79
CA LEU A 91 21.46 10.37 -6.15
C LEU A 91 22.62 9.56 -5.56
N PHE A 92 23.63 10.25 -5.01
CA PHE A 92 24.89 9.62 -4.57
C PHE A 92 25.12 9.71 -3.06
N HIS A 93 24.36 10.55 -2.35
CA HIS A 93 24.57 10.79 -0.93
C HIS A 93 23.53 10.06 -0.08
N GLY A 94 24.00 9.37 0.96
CA GLY A 94 23.13 8.76 1.96
C GLY A 94 22.45 9.80 2.85
N LEU A 95 21.39 9.38 3.54
CA LEU A 95 20.69 10.22 4.50
C LEU A 95 21.36 10.21 5.88
N THR A 96 21.08 11.26 6.64
CA THR A 96 21.42 11.38 8.06
C THR A 96 20.14 11.64 8.86
N GLN A 97 20.22 11.54 10.19
CA GLN A 97 19.10 11.86 11.09
C GLN A 97 18.55 13.29 10.90
N TYR A 98 19.38 14.24 10.44
CA TYR A 98 18.93 15.61 10.13
C TYR A 98 17.97 15.68 8.93
N ASN A 99 17.92 14.63 8.12
CA ASN A 99 17.01 14.56 6.98
C ASN A 99 15.64 14.01 7.38
N PHE A 100 15.42 13.61 8.63
CA PHE A 100 14.18 13.02 9.13
C PHE A 100 13.40 14.02 9.98
N VAL A 101 12.09 14.08 9.78
CA VAL A 101 11.17 14.93 10.55
C VAL A 101 10.06 14.04 11.11
N GLU A 102 10.01 13.88 12.43
CA GLU A 102 8.88 13.18 13.08
C GLU A 102 7.57 13.94 12.79
N CYS A 103 6.50 13.19 12.47
CA CYS A 103 5.25 13.79 12.01
C CYS A 103 4.54 14.61 13.09
N ASP A 104 4.69 14.21 14.35
CA ASP A 104 4.04 14.84 15.47
C ASP A 104 4.85 14.52 16.74
N ASP A 105 5.44 15.56 17.31
CA ASP A 105 6.19 15.47 18.57
C ASP A 105 5.26 15.29 19.78
N THR A 106 3.96 15.16 19.56
CA THR A 106 2.93 14.81 20.54
C THR A 106 2.27 13.46 20.25
N ALA A 107 2.61 12.79 19.14
CA ALA A 107 2.06 11.50 18.77
C ALA A 107 2.32 10.43 19.82
N ILE A 108 1.38 9.48 19.90
CA ILE A 108 1.44 8.41 20.89
C ILE A 108 2.68 7.50 20.72
N VAL A 109 3.29 7.54 19.55
CA VAL A 109 4.32 6.64 19.06
C VAL A 109 5.54 7.45 18.60
N LYS A 110 6.76 6.98 18.89
CA LYS A 110 8.02 7.61 18.43
C LYS A 110 8.54 7.02 17.13
N GLY A 111 9.40 7.76 16.43
CA GLY A 111 10.14 7.24 15.29
C GLY A 111 9.34 7.13 13.99
N VAL A 112 8.14 7.71 13.94
CA VAL A 112 7.32 7.81 12.72
C VAL A 112 7.44 9.24 12.18
N GLY A 113 7.94 9.36 10.95
CA GLY A 113 8.22 10.65 10.35
C GLY A 113 8.36 10.59 8.83
N CYS A 114 8.66 11.74 8.25
CA CYS A 114 8.85 11.89 6.81
C CYS A 114 10.27 12.36 6.49
N LEU A 115 10.66 12.19 5.22
CA LEU A 115 11.85 12.85 4.69
C LEU A 115 11.62 14.37 4.70
N CYS A 116 12.59 15.13 5.21
CA CYS A 116 12.48 16.58 5.26
C CYS A 116 12.24 17.14 3.84
N HIS A 117 11.30 18.09 3.75
CA HIS A 117 10.76 18.57 2.47
C HIS A 117 11.85 19.08 1.51
N SER A 118 12.86 19.80 2.03
CA SER A 118 13.97 20.31 1.22
C SER A 118 14.90 19.21 0.67
N THR A 119 15.02 18.06 1.36
CA THR A 119 15.79 16.92 0.84
C THR A 119 14.95 16.13 -0.15
N PHE A 120 13.66 15.96 0.12
CA PHE A 120 12.72 15.35 -0.82
C PHE A 120 12.70 16.09 -2.16
N LEU A 121 12.52 17.42 -2.17
CA LEU A 121 12.48 18.21 -3.41
C LEU A 121 13.77 18.11 -4.23
N ARG A 122 14.93 18.05 -3.56
CA ARG A 122 16.22 17.86 -4.25
C ARG A 122 16.32 16.49 -4.89
N LEU A 123 15.90 15.44 -4.18
CA LEU A 123 15.86 14.08 -4.72
C LEU A 123 14.88 13.99 -5.90
N GLN A 124 13.65 14.48 -5.73
CA GLN A 124 12.62 14.52 -6.76
C GLN A 124 13.10 15.26 -8.02
N SER A 125 13.72 16.43 -7.87
CA SER A 125 14.26 17.19 -8.99
C SER A 125 15.37 16.43 -9.73
N ALA A 126 16.24 15.69 -9.01
CA ALA A 126 17.28 14.88 -9.63
C ALA A 126 16.67 13.71 -10.42
N CYS A 127 15.66 13.03 -9.85
CA CYS A 127 14.93 11.96 -10.54
C CYS A 127 14.23 12.48 -11.80
N GLN A 128 13.54 13.63 -11.71
CA GLN A 128 12.80 14.20 -12.83
C GLN A 128 13.72 14.52 -14.02
N GLY A 129 14.92 15.06 -13.77
CA GLY A 129 15.88 15.31 -14.84
C GLY A 129 16.28 14.05 -15.62
N VAL A 130 16.37 12.90 -14.94
CA VAL A 130 16.62 11.61 -15.58
C VAL A 130 15.39 11.11 -16.33
N ILE A 131 14.19 11.20 -15.72
CA ILE A 131 12.91 10.80 -16.33
C ILE A 131 12.65 11.58 -17.62
N ASP A 132 12.86 12.89 -17.61
CA ASP A 132 12.66 13.76 -18.78
C ASP A 132 13.58 13.35 -19.95
N SER A 133 14.78 12.86 -19.62
CA SER A 133 15.75 12.39 -20.62
C SER A 133 15.29 11.13 -21.35
N VAL A 134 14.43 10.30 -20.74
CA VAL A 134 13.86 9.10 -21.37
C VAL A 134 13.03 9.43 -22.61
N GLY A 135 12.35 10.59 -22.63
CA GLY A 135 11.53 11.02 -23.77
C GLY A 135 12.32 11.26 -25.05
N SER A 136 13.64 11.44 -24.96
CA SER A 136 14.52 11.64 -26.11
C SER A 136 14.96 10.33 -26.78
N ILE A 137 14.72 9.18 -26.15
CA ILE A 137 15.23 7.89 -26.61
C ILE A 137 14.28 7.28 -27.65
N SER A 138 14.84 6.83 -28.77
CA SER A 138 14.14 6.03 -29.78
C SER A 138 14.56 4.57 -29.71
N GLY A 139 13.63 3.62 -29.86
CA GLY A 139 13.94 2.20 -29.93
C GLY A 139 12.72 1.29 -29.99
N SER A 140 12.91 -0.01 -29.76
CA SER A 140 11.85 -1.02 -29.85
C SER A 140 10.80 -0.87 -28.75
N SER A 141 9.58 -1.37 -29.01
CA SER A 141 8.47 -1.31 -28.03
C SER A 141 8.81 -2.03 -26.72
N THR A 142 9.47 -3.18 -26.77
CA THR A 142 9.91 -3.94 -25.59
C THR A 142 10.90 -3.15 -24.74
N MET A 143 11.86 -2.46 -25.38
CA MET A 143 12.84 -1.62 -24.70
C MET A 143 12.18 -0.40 -24.04
N LEU A 144 11.32 0.30 -24.77
CA LEU A 144 10.56 1.43 -24.24
C LEU A 144 9.64 1.01 -23.08
N SER A 145 9.11 -0.20 -23.12
CA SER A 145 8.37 -0.78 -21.98
C SER A 145 9.26 -0.93 -20.75
N GLY A 146 10.49 -1.45 -20.91
CA GLY A 146 11.45 -1.58 -19.81
C GLY A 146 11.82 -0.23 -19.18
N LEU A 147 12.04 0.80 -20.00
CA LEU A 147 12.29 2.18 -19.52
C LEU A 147 11.09 2.73 -18.75
N ARG A 148 9.87 2.55 -19.26
CA ARG A 148 8.63 2.96 -18.58
C ARG A 148 8.46 2.25 -17.23
N SER A 149 8.80 0.96 -17.14
CA SER A 149 8.76 0.23 -15.87
C SER A 149 9.68 0.85 -14.82
N HIS A 150 10.90 1.29 -15.19
CA HIS A 150 11.79 2.00 -14.26
C HIS A 150 11.18 3.34 -13.82
N VAL A 151 10.64 4.12 -14.76
CA VAL A 151 9.96 5.39 -14.45
C VAL A 151 8.83 5.17 -13.44
N SER A 152 7.96 4.18 -13.66
CA SER A 152 6.86 3.86 -12.75
C SER A 152 7.34 3.45 -11.36
N ILE A 153 8.45 2.71 -11.24
CA ILE A 153 9.05 2.36 -9.95
C ILE A 153 9.58 3.61 -9.23
N ILE A 154 10.24 4.50 -9.96
CA ILE A 154 10.76 5.77 -9.40
C ILE A 154 9.61 6.65 -8.90
N GLU A 155 8.56 6.80 -9.69
CA GLU A 155 7.37 7.57 -9.31
C GLU A 155 6.68 6.98 -8.08
N LEU A 156 6.58 5.65 -8.00
CA LEU A 156 6.05 4.96 -6.83
C LEU A 156 6.89 5.24 -5.58
N LEU A 157 8.21 5.07 -5.65
CA LEU A 157 9.13 5.28 -4.53
C LEU A 157 9.13 6.75 -4.06
N LEU A 158 9.11 7.70 -5.00
CA LEU A 158 8.97 9.12 -4.67
C LEU A 158 7.62 9.45 -4.04
N GLY A 159 6.55 8.84 -4.54
CA GLY A 159 5.23 8.91 -3.92
C GLY A 159 5.30 8.46 -2.46
N CYS A 160 5.94 7.30 -2.21
CA CYS A 160 6.10 6.74 -0.87
C CYS A 160 6.83 7.71 0.06
N LEU A 161 7.97 8.24 -0.37
CA LEU A 161 8.77 9.20 0.40
C LEU A 161 8.02 10.52 0.67
N HIS A 162 7.15 10.94 -0.23
CA HIS A 162 6.40 12.18 -0.09
C HIS A 162 5.32 12.08 0.99
N ALA A 163 4.61 10.95 1.05
CA ALA A 163 3.31 10.92 1.69
C ALA A 163 3.11 9.89 2.78
N LEU A 164 4.11 9.03 3.02
CA LEU A 164 4.01 8.03 4.06
C LEU A 164 4.96 8.37 5.20
N PRO A 165 4.39 8.73 6.35
CA PRO A 165 5.12 8.61 7.60
C PRO A 165 5.63 7.18 7.77
N THR A 166 6.92 6.99 8.01
CA THR A 166 7.52 5.69 8.33
C THR A 166 8.77 5.85 9.19
N SER A 167 9.49 4.75 9.47
CA SER A 167 10.72 4.79 10.24
C SER A 167 11.87 5.43 9.45
N PHE A 168 12.84 6.02 10.15
CA PHE A 168 14.05 6.53 9.51
C PHE A 168 14.78 5.46 8.69
N THR A 169 14.81 4.23 9.20
CA THR A 169 15.36 3.04 8.54
C THR A 169 14.68 2.80 7.20
N ARG A 170 13.35 2.81 7.15
CA ARG A 170 12.60 2.63 5.90
C ARG A 170 12.78 3.79 4.94
N ILE A 171 12.83 5.04 5.42
CA ILE A 171 13.15 6.19 4.56
C ILE A 171 14.54 6.03 3.93
N CYS A 172 15.54 5.58 4.70
CA CYS A 172 16.88 5.34 4.14
C CYS A 172 16.88 4.24 3.09
N LEU A 173 16.15 3.14 3.33
CA LEU A 173 15.98 2.07 2.36
C LEU A 173 15.32 2.56 1.08
N THR A 174 14.15 3.21 1.19
CA THR A 174 13.40 3.72 0.03
C THR A 174 14.21 4.76 -0.75
N VAL A 175 15.00 5.60 -0.08
CA VAL A 175 15.93 6.51 -0.78
C VAL A 175 17.05 5.73 -1.47
N ALA A 176 17.68 4.74 -0.84
CA ALA A 176 18.73 3.95 -1.46
C ALA A 176 18.23 3.19 -2.70
N GLU A 177 17.01 2.66 -2.64
CA GLU A 177 16.34 2.01 -3.78
C GLU A 177 16.00 3.01 -4.89
N THR A 178 15.47 4.18 -4.53
CA THR A 178 15.23 5.27 -5.50
C THR A 178 16.53 5.64 -6.21
N GLN A 179 17.62 5.82 -5.45
CA GLN A 179 18.94 6.13 -5.98
C GLN A 179 19.43 5.03 -6.93
N CYS A 180 19.27 3.76 -6.56
CA CYS A 180 19.67 2.62 -7.37
C CYS A 180 18.94 2.62 -8.73
N VAL A 181 17.60 2.66 -8.71
CA VAL A 181 16.76 2.58 -9.92
C VAL A 181 16.99 3.79 -10.84
N VAL A 182 17.13 5.00 -10.27
CA VAL A 182 17.39 6.22 -11.07
C VAL A 182 18.78 6.19 -11.70
N ARG A 183 19.80 5.73 -10.98
CA ARG A 183 21.18 5.63 -11.51
C ARG A 183 21.27 4.60 -12.62
N GLU A 184 20.57 3.48 -12.48
CA GLU A 184 20.45 2.47 -13.54
C GLU A 184 19.73 3.03 -14.76
N LEU A 185 18.60 3.73 -14.57
CA LEU A 185 17.88 4.39 -15.66
C LEU A 185 18.75 5.43 -16.37
N HIS A 186 19.51 6.23 -15.62
CA HIS A 186 20.45 7.20 -16.18
C HIS A 186 21.52 6.53 -17.03
N ALA A 187 22.13 5.46 -16.53
CA ALA A 187 23.12 4.67 -17.27
C ALA A 187 22.52 4.05 -18.54
N PHE A 188 21.26 3.60 -18.48
CA PHE A 188 20.52 3.11 -19.65
C PHE A 188 20.35 4.22 -20.69
N VAL A 189 19.94 5.42 -20.28
CA VAL A 189 19.77 6.58 -21.15
C VAL A 189 21.09 6.92 -21.83
N GLU A 190 22.19 7.01 -21.08
CA GLU A 190 23.51 7.32 -21.65
C GLU A 190 24.00 6.22 -22.60
N TYR A 191 23.81 4.95 -22.25
CA TYR A 191 24.14 3.84 -23.13
C TYR A 191 23.42 3.97 -24.46
N MET A 192 22.12 4.26 -24.44
CA MET A 192 21.32 4.38 -25.66
C MET A 192 21.63 5.64 -26.47
N ALA A 193 21.88 6.77 -25.81
CA ALA A 193 22.07 8.05 -26.48
C ALA A 193 23.51 8.27 -26.97
N ILE A 194 24.50 7.69 -26.28
CA ILE A 194 25.93 7.96 -26.51
C ILE A 194 26.63 6.67 -26.95
N TYR A 195 26.69 5.66 -26.08
CA TYR A 195 27.63 4.56 -26.28
C TYR A 195 27.20 3.59 -27.38
N LYS A 196 25.93 3.20 -27.43
CA LYS A 196 25.42 2.27 -28.44
C LYS A 196 25.57 2.82 -29.86
N PRO A 197 25.17 4.08 -30.17
CA PRO A 197 25.45 4.67 -31.49
C PRO A 197 26.94 4.69 -31.85
N LEU A 198 27.83 4.95 -30.88
CA LEU A 198 29.29 4.93 -31.11
C LEU A 198 29.82 3.53 -31.40
N MET A 199 29.30 2.51 -30.70
CA MET A 199 29.69 1.12 -30.92
C MET A 199 29.19 0.57 -32.26
N GLU A 200 28.03 1.05 -32.73
CA GLU A 200 27.42 0.66 -34.01
C GLU A 200 27.92 1.51 -35.19
N ALA A 201 28.66 2.59 -34.93
CA ALA A 201 29.19 3.47 -35.98
C ALA A 201 30.28 2.75 -36.81
N PRO A 202 30.29 2.93 -38.14
CA PRO A 202 31.35 2.41 -38.98
C PRO A 202 32.70 3.07 -38.64
N GLU A 203 33.80 2.32 -38.69
CA GLU A 203 35.16 2.74 -38.28
C GLU A 203 35.64 4.06 -38.93
N SER A 204 35.06 4.47 -40.07
CA SER A 204 35.40 5.71 -40.77
C SER A 204 34.85 6.98 -40.11
N ASP A 205 33.81 6.87 -39.29
CA ASP A 205 33.04 7.99 -38.73
C ASP A 205 33.01 7.99 -37.20
N ALA A 206 33.75 7.10 -36.53
CA ALA A 206 33.75 6.99 -35.08
C ALA A 206 34.42 8.24 -34.45
N PRO A 207 33.67 9.12 -33.77
CA PRO A 207 34.28 10.22 -33.03
C PRO A 207 35.09 9.67 -31.85
N SER A 208 36.07 10.45 -31.36
CA SER A 208 36.85 10.08 -30.19
C SER A 208 35.93 9.80 -29.00
N MET A 209 36.10 8.64 -28.35
CA MET A 209 35.36 8.27 -27.14
C MET A 209 35.39 9.42 -26.13
N PRO A 210 34.23 9.83 -25.58
CA PRO A 210 34.22 10.81 -24.51
C PRO A 210 35.01 10.23 -23.34
N VAL A 211 36.14 10.87 -23.01
CA VAL A 211 36.93 10.51 -21.82
C VAL A 211 36.12 10.95 -20.62
N ASN A 212 35.47 9.99 -19.96
CA ASN A 212 34.76 10.24 -18.71
C ASN A 212 35.49 9.50 -17.58
N ASP A 213 36.32 10.24 -16.84
CA ASP A 213 37.14 9.69 -15.74
C ASP A 213 36.28 9.10 -14.60
N THR A 214 34.97 9.34 -14.59
CA THR A 214 34.02 8.74 -13.63
C THR A 214 33.50 7.37 -14.04
N LEU A 215 33.64 7.00 -15.32
CA LEU A 215 33.27 5.70 -15.88
C LEU A 215 34.47 4.77 -15.83
N VAL A 216 34.55 3.99 -14.75
CA VAL A 216 35.54 2.93 -14.62
C VAL A 216 34.92 1.66 -15.20
N VAL A 217 35.36 1.24 -16.39
CA VAL A 217 34.97 -0.08 -16.94
C VAL A 217 35.87 -1.13 -16.29
N PHE A 218 35.28 -2.07 -15.56
CA PHE A 218 36.03 -3.18 -14.98
C PHE A 218 36.19 -4.30 -16.01
N VAL A 219 37.42 -4.80 -16.17
CA VAL A 219 37.70 -6.03 -16.93
C VAL A 219 37.97 -7.13 -15.92
N GLY A 220 36.95 -7.94 -15.60
CA GLY A 220 37.02 -9.07 -14.66
C GLY A 220 35.67 -9.73 -14.40
N SER A 221 35.65 -10.81 -13.61
CA SER A 221 34.48 -11.70 -13.44
C SER A 221 33.34 -11.08 -12.61
N SER A 222 32.28 -10.63 -13.28
CA SER A 222 30.97 -10.25 -12.71
C SER A 222 29.93 -11.35 -12.96
N SER A 223 30.32 -12.61 -12.77
CA SER A 223 29.85 -13.78 -13.53
C SER A 223 28.42 -14.27 -13.29
N ASP A 224 27.64 -13.66 -12.39
CA ASP A 224 26.27 -14.11 -12.13
C ASP A 224 25.21 -13.03 -12.39
N PRO A 225 24.55 -13.04 -13.56
CA PRO A 225 23.39 -12.20 -13.85
C PRO A 225 22.19 -12.41 -12.91
N GLN A 226 22.10 -13.54 -12.19
CA GLN A 226 21.00 -13.80 -11.27
C GLN A 226 21.03 -12.88 -10.04
N LYS A 227 22.19 -12.34 -9.66
CA LYS A 227 22.27 -11.40 -8.54
C LYS A 227 21.47 -10.12 -8.80
N TYR A 228 21.45 -9.62 -10.04
CA TYR A 228 20.71 -8.41 -10.41
C TYR A 228 19.20 -8.67 -10.34
N HIS A 229 18.77 -9.86 -10.74
CA HIS A 229 17.39 -10.29 -10.54
C HIS A 229 17.01 -10.34 -9.07
N LYS A 230 17.89 -10.83 -8.18
CA LYS A 230 17.63 -10.81 -6.73
C LYS A 230 17.52 -9.40 -6.15
N ILE A 231 18.35 -8.46 -6.59
CA ILE A 231 18.29 -7.05 -6.17
C ILE A 231 17.00 -6.40 -6.68
N GLN A 232 16.63 -6.68 -7.93
CA GLN A 232 15.37 -6.23 -8.51
C GLN A 232 14.17 -6.85 -7.79
N ASP A 233 14.18 -8.15 -7.53
CA ASP A 233 13.14 -8.87 -6.78
C ASP A 233 13.00 -8.30 -5.37
N PHE A 234 14.12 -8.01 -4.69
CA PHE A 234 14.10 -7.36 -3.39
C PHE A 234 13.51 -5.95 -3.49
N THR A 235 13.94 -5.13 -4.45
CA THR A 235 13.41 -3.77 -4.66
C THR A 235 11.91 -3.81 -4.96
N MET A 236 11.48 -4.76 -5.78
CA MET A 236 10.07 -5.01 -6.04
C MET A 236 9.35 -5.50 -4.78
N HIS A 237 10.00 -6.28 -3.93
CA HIS A 237 9.43 -6.77 -2.67
C HIS A 237 9.33 -5.68 -1.59
N SER A 238 10.29 -4.76 -1.49
CA SER A 238 10.27 -3.62 -0.57
C SER A 238 9.32 -2.51 -1.02
N THR A 239 9.08 -2.38 -2.33
CA THR A 239 8.01 -1.53 -2.88
C THR A 239 6.62 -2.15 -2.77
N ARG A 240 6.53 -3.45 -2.50
CA ARG A 240 5.23 -4.11 -2.29
C ARG A 240 4.68 -3.64 -0.96
N TRP A 241 3.38 -3.39 -0.99
CA TRP A 241 2.61 -3.24 0.21
C TRP A 241 2.37 -4.61 0.81
N VAL A 242 2.36 -4.67 2.14
CA VAL A 242 1.65 -5.76 2.79
C VAL A 242 0.22 -5.66 2.32
N ASP A 243 -0.24 -6.64 1.55
CA ASP A 243 -1.67 -6.78 1.30
C ASP A 243 -2.31 -7.18 2.64
N PRO A 244 -3.05 -6.27 3.30
CA PRO A 244 -3.65 -6.57 4.60
C PRO A 244 -4.80 -7.58 4.47
N PHE A 245 -5.19 -7.90 3.23
CA PHE A 245 -6.16 -8.92 2.87
C PHE A 245 -5.49 -10.18 2.29
N ALA A 246 -4.15 -10.26 2.29
CA ALA A 246 -3.44 -11.49 1.96
C ALA A 246 -3.84 -12.56 2.97
N LEU A 247 -4.75 -13.42 2.52
CA LEU A 247 -5.23 -14.53 3.32
C LEU A 247 -4.04 -15.44 3.62
N SER A 248 -3.90 -15.83 4.90
CA SER A 248 -2.86 -16.74 5.37
C SER A 248 -2.88 -18.10 4.65
N THR A 249 -3.96 -18.40 3.95
CA THR A 249 -4.10 -19.50 3.00
C THR A 249 -4.74 -19.00 1.70
N PRO A 250 -4.22 -19.37 0.51
CA PRO A 250 -4.93 -19.10 -0.73
C PRO A 250 -6.30 -19.77 -0.66
N ILE A 251 -7.37 -18.98 -0.75
CA ILE A 251 -8.71 -19.53 -0.97
C ILE A 251 -8.67 -20.18 -2.35
N ILE A 252 -8.56 -21.51 -2.36
CA ILE A 252 -8.88 -22.29 -3.56
C ILE A 252 -10.37 -22.04 -3.77
N MET A 253 -10.71 -21.25 -4.78
CA MET A 253 -12.07 -20.92 -5.17
C MET A 253 -12.79 -22.16 -5.77
N GLY A 254 -12.90 -23.23 -4.99
CA GLY A 254 -13.66 -24.43 -5.26
C GLY A 254 -15.02 -24.31 -4.58
N TRP A 255 -16.09 -24.33 -5.37
CA TRP A 255 -17.48 -24.31 -4.89
C TRP A 255 -17.95 -25.68 -4.34
N GLU A 256 -17.05 -26.67 -4.21
CA GLU A 256 -17.44 -28.05 -3.89
C GLU A 256 -17.91 -28.25 -2.44
N ASP A 257 -17.66 -27.30 -1.54
CA ASP A 257 -17.88 -27.48 -0.10
C ASP A 257 -19.11 -26.78 0.49
N VAL A 258 -20.15 -26.44 -0.28
CA VAL A 258 -21.43 -25.99 0.31
C VAL A 258 -22.27 -27.23 0.65
N PRO A 259 -22.40 -27.64 1.94
CA PRO A 259 -23.16 -28.83 2.27
C PRO A 259 -24.63 -28.47 2.25
N VAL A 260 -25.39 -29.05 1.31
CA VAL A 260 -26.85 -29.06 1.37
C VAL A 260 -27.25 -30.10 2.41
N THR A 261 -27.23 -29.75 3.70
CA THR A 261 -27.86 -30.58 4.73
C THR A 261 -28.40 -29.70 5.85
N MET A 262 -29.73 -29.58 5.91
CA MET A 262 -30.42 -28.94 7.02
C MET A 262 -30.29 -29.83 8.26
N SER A 263 -29.74 -29.28 9.33
CA SER A 263 -29.92 -29.83 10.68
C SER A 263 -30.13 -28.71 11.67
N THR A 264 -31.30 -28.76 12.28
CA THR A 264 -31.75 -27.91 13.38
C THR A 264 -31.03 -28.31 14.66
N THR A 265 -30.10 -27.48 15.15
CA THR A 265 -29.93 -27.25 16.59
C THR A 265 -29.24 -25.89 16.81
N SER A 266 -29.79 -25.13 17.75
CA SER A 266 -29.39 -23.78 18.10
C SER A 266 -28.12 -23.74 18.94
N SER A 267 -27.20 -22.82 18.66
CA SER A 267 -26.32 -22.21 19.68
C SER A 267 -25.65 -20.92 19.18
N SER A 268 -25.63 -19.92 20.06
CA SER A 268 -24.92 -18.62 20.05
C SER A 268 -25.06 -17.69 18.83
N ARG A 269 -25.84 -16.62 19.05
CA ARG A 269 -26.01 -15.45 18.17
C ARG A 269 -24.76 -14.58 18.18
N TYR A 270 -24.05 -14.55 17.06
CA TYR A 270 -23.33 -13.36 16.62
C TYR A 270 -24.36 -12.41 15.98
N SER A 271 -24.51 -11.20 16.53
CA SER A 271 -25.33 -10.14 15.93
C SER A 271 -24.48 -8.88 15.91
N PRO A 272 -23.94 -8.47 14.76
CA PRO A 272 -23.07 -7.30 14.66
C PRO A 272 -23.83 -5.98 14.86
N TYR A 273 -25.17 -5.99 14.92
CA TYR A 273 -25.98 -4.78 14.98
C TYR A 273 -27.23 -4.90 15.86
N GLN A 274 -27.12 -5.29 17.12
CA GLN A 274 -28.19 -5.03 18.09
C GLN A 274 -27.65 -4.64 19.47
N LYS A 275 -27.74 -3.35 19.81
CA LYS A 275 -27.88 -2.94 21.22
C LYS A 275 -29.20 -3.50 21.71
N LYS A 276 -29.19 -4.31 22.77
CA LYS A 276 -30.39 -4.67 23.54
C LYS A 276 -30.94 -3.41 24.21
N GLY A 277 -31.71 -2.63 23.47
CA GLY A 277 -32.64 -1.66 24.03
C GLY A 277 -33.88 -2.40 24.53
N SER A 278 -34.18 -2.31 25.82
CA SER A 278 -35.43 -2.80 26.39
C SER A 278 -36.59 -1.97 25.85
N GLY A 279 -37.21 -2.44 24.77
CA GLY A 279 -38.41 -1.84 24.20
C GLY A 279 -38.99 -2.81 23.18
N SER A 280 -40.20 -3.29 23.46
CA SER A 280 -40.94 -4.25 22.64
C SER A 280 -41.04 -3.81 21.18
N GLN A 281 -40.21 -4.36 20.30
CA GLN A 281 -40.37 -4.24 18.85
C GLN A 281 -40.45 -5.62 18.19
N VAL A 282 -41.34 -5.67 17.21
CA VAL A 282 -41.86 -6.80 16.45
C VAL A 282 -40.73 -7.68 15.87
N LYS A 283 -40.90 -9.00 15.94
CA LYS A 283 -40.07 -10.02 15.27
C LYS A 283 -40.07 -9.79 13.75
N GLY A 284 -39.22 -8.89 13.26
CA GLY A 284 -38.79 -8.81 11.86
C GLY A 284 -37.60 -9.73 11.62
N SER A 285 -37.52 -10.32 10.43
CA SER A 285 -36.47 -11.25 9.98
C SER A 285 -35.05 -10.78 10.36
N SER A 286 -34.35 -11.59 11.17
CA SER A 286 -33.06 -11.29 11.81
C SER A 286 -31.83 -11.46 10.88
N HIS A 287 -32.03 -11.55 9.55
CA HIS A 287 -31.02 -12.03 8.60
C HIS A 287 -30.65 -11.01 7.52
N GLN A 288 -30.82 -9.71 7.75
CA GLN A 288 -30.40 -8.69 6.79
C GLN A 288 -29.26 -7.84 7.37
N LEU A 289 -28.31 -7.47 6.51
CA LEU A 289 -27.30 -6.47 6.86
C LEU A 289 -27.97 -5.09 6.98
N THR A 290 -27.45 -4.24 7.86
CA THR A 290 -28.00 -2.91 8.13
C THR A 290 -26.99 -1.82 7.82
N ASP A 291 -27.46 -0.72 7.24
CA ASP A 291 -26.69 0.51 7.06
C ASP A 291 -26.84 1.43 8.30
N PRO A 292 -25.78 1.66 9.09
CA PRO A 292 -25.85 2.53 10.26
C PRO A 292 -26.01 3.99 9.84
N LYS A 293 -27.15 4.61 10.19
CA LYS A 293 -27.39 6.04 9.93
C LYS A 293 -26.80 6.90 11.05
N HIS A 294 -25.86 7.79 10.71
CA HIS A 294 -25.28 8.74 11.66
C HIS A 294 -24.81 10.03 10.95
N PRO A 295 -24.89 11.22 11.58
CA PRO A 295 -24.41 12.48 10.97
C PRO A 295 -22.93 12.51 10.57
N PHE A 296 -22.08 11.69 11.20
CA PHE A 296 -20.66 11.54 10.82
C PHE A 296 -20.43 10.53 9.68
N LEU A 297 -21.41 9.67 9.40
CA LEU A 297 -21.28 8.69 8.34
C LEU A 297 -21.87 9.25 7.04
N PRO A 298 -21.12 9.20 5.94
CA PRO A 298 -21.63 9.64 4.66
C PRO A 298 -22.68 8.63 4.16
N PRO A 299 -23.74 9.09 3.47
CA PRO A 299 -24.75 8.18 2.96
C PRO A 299 -24.17 7.25 1.89
N LEU A 300 -24.57 5.98 1.94
CA LEU A 300 -24.29 5.02 0.88
C LEU A 300 -24.97 5.43 -0.43
N VAL A 301 -24.27 5.23 -1.54
CA VAL A 301 -24.84 5.46 -2.87
C VAL A 301 -25.91 4.39 -3.17
N GLU A 302 -27.08 4.82 -3.66
CA GLU A 302 -28.33 4.03 -3.67
C GLU A 302 -28.21 2.58 -4.20
N PRO A 303 -27.60 2.30 -5.37
CA PRO A 303 -27.38 0.92 -5.82
C PRO A 303 -26.61 0.02 -4.84
N TRP A 304 -25.63 0.57 -4.13
CA TRP A 304 -24.81 -0.15 -3.14
C TRP A 304 -25.56 -0.37 -1.84
N HIS A 305 -26.32 0.65 -1.39
CA HIS A 305 -27.22 0.51 -0.25
C HIS A 305 -28.27 -0.59 -0.49
N LEU A 306 -28.89 -0.63 -1.67
CA LEU A 306 -29.85 -1.68 -2.04
C LEU A 306 -29.17 -3.05 -2.12
N GLY A 307 -27.97 -3.13 -2.69
CA GLY A 307 -27.17 -4.35 -2.72
C GLY A 307 -26.86 -4.88 -1.32
N LEU A 308 -26.51 -4.00 -0.36
CA LEU A 308 -26.25 -4.37 1.03
C LEU A 308 -27.49 -4.96 1.71
N LEU A 309 -28.63 -4.29 1.59
CA LEU A 309 -29.88 -4.71 2.22
C LEU A 309 -30.45 -6.01 1.62
N ALA A 310 -30.10 -6.31 0.36
CA ALA A 310 -30.50 -7.55 -0.30
C ALA A 310 -29.73 -8.79 0.20
N VAL A 311 -28.57 -8.60 0.85
CA VAL A 311 -27.76 -9.71 1.36
C VAL A 311 -28.51 -10.45 2.47
N ILE A 312 -28.63 -11.76 2.30
CA ILE A 312 -29.13 -12.66 3.35
C ILE A 312 -27.95 -13.01 4.26
N ALA A 313 -27.90 -12.35 5.42
CA ALA A 313 -26.91 -12.52 6.46
C ALA A 313 -27.12 -13.84 7.23
N ASP A 314 -26.83 -14.95 6.55
CA ASP A 314 -26.83 -16.30 7.09
C ASP A 314 -25.43 -16.92 6.92
N LEU A 315 -24.73 -17.14 8.02
CA LEU A 315 -23.38 -17.74 8.05
C LEU A 315 -23.36 -19.15 7.43
N SER A 316 -24.48 -19.85 7.38
CA SER A 316 -24.57 -21.16 6.72
C SER A 316 -24.50 -21.08 5.19
N ARG A 317 -24.58 -19.87 4.62
CA ARG A 317 -24.31 -19.62 3.20
C ARG A 317 -22.82 -19.40 2.93
N CYS A 318 -22.05 -18.95 3.93
CA CYS A 318 -20.66 -18.58 3.74
C CYS A 318 -19.77 -19.79 3.47
N HIS A 319 -18.62 -19.58 2.81
CA HIS A 319 -17.60 -20.61 2.62
C HIS A 319 -17.04 -21.09 3.97
N SER A 320 -16.44 -22.28 3.99
CA SER A 320 -15.80 -22.87 5.17
C SER A 320 -14.76 -21.93 5.80
N SER A 321 -14.06 -21.14 4.98
CA SER A 321 -13.13 -20.09 5.44
C SER A 321 -13.80 -19.01 6.30
N ALA A 322 -15.05 -18.64 6.03
CA ALA A 322 -15.79 -17.65 6.80
C ALA A 322 -16.62 -18.25 7.95
N ARG A 323 -16.51 -19.57 8.20
CA ARG A 323 -17.21 -20.24 9.31
C ARG A 323 -16.23 -20.55 10.44
N PRO A 324 -16.67 -20.44 11.72
CA PRO A 324 -15.91 -20.96 12.85
C PRO A 324 -15.56 -22.43 12.63
N GLU A 325 -14.32 -22.82 12.93
CA GLU A 325 -13.94 -24.23 12.90
C GLU A 325 -14.82 -25.05 13.85
N ALA A 326 -15.19 -26.27 13.44
CA ALA A 326 -15.97 -27.16 14.28
C ALA A 326 -15.28 -27.51 15.62
N SER A 327 -13.94 -27.42 15.65
CA SER A 327 -13.09 -27.60 16.82
C SER A 327 -13.19 -26.43 17.83
N ASN A 328 -13.52 -25.22 17.37
CA ASN A 328 -13.62 -24.01 18.17
C ASN A 328 -14.77 -23.11 17.66
N PRO A 329 -16.04 -23.45 17.95
CA PRO A 329 -17.21 -22.73 17.45
C PRO A 329 -17.33 -21.28 17.92
N THR A 330 -16.50 -20.88 18.89
CA THR A 330 -16.39 -19.50 19.39
C THR A 330 -15.28 -18.68 18.74
N ALA A 331 -14.37 -19.31 17.99
CA ALA A 331 -13.34 -18.60 17.25
C ALA A 331 -13.98 -17.91 16.03
N ILE A 332 -13.90 -16.59 16.00
CA ILE A 332 -14.28 -15.83 14.83
C ILE A 332 -13.16 -16.03 13.78
N PRO A 333 -13.47 -16.41 12.54
CA PRO A 333 -12.46 -16.61 11.49
C PRO A 333 -11.55 -15.39 11.31
N CYS A 334 -10.29 -15.61 10.90
CA CYS A 334 -9.32 -14.53 10.67
C CYS A 334 -9.79 -13.57 9.57
N GLU A 335 -10.62 -14.08 8.67
CA GLU A 335 -11.29 -13.41 7.56
C GLU A 335 -12.26 -12.30 8.02
N ASN A 336 -12.62 -12.25 9.31
CA ASN A 336 -13.49 -11.22 9.91
C ASN A 336 -12.73 -10.06 10.58
N GLN A 337 -11.42 -10.01 10.42
CA GLN A 337 -10.57 -8.99 11.03
C GLN A 337 -10.35 -7.82 10.08
N TYR A 338 -10.06 -6.63 10.63
CA TYR A 338 -9.80 -5.42 9.88
C TYR A 338 -8.41 -4.87 10.17
N ALA A 339 -7.71 -4.38 9.14
CA ALA A 339 -6.44 -3.67 9.29
C ALA A 339 -6.60 -2.25 9.87
N PHE A 340 -7.80 -1.67 9.77
CA PHE A 340 -8.15 -0.35 10.28
C PHE A 340 -9.51 -0.37 10.99
N PRO A 341 -9.77 0.51 11.97
CA PRO A 341 -11.05 0.56 12.67
C PRO A 341 -12.19 0.99 11.73
N ARG A 342 -13.40 0.48 11.97
CA ARG A 342 -14.58 0.86 11.17
C ARG A 342 -15.17 2.16 11.69
N PRO A 343 -15.62 3.09 10.82
CA PRO A 343 -16.16 4.36 11.30
C PRO A 343 -17.50 4.19 12.05
N ASP A 344 -18.22 3.08 11.85
CA ASP A 344 -19.39 2.77 12.67
C ASP A 344 -19.06 2.52 14.16
N ILE A 345 -17.80 2.22 14.50
CA ILE A 345 -17.34 2.21 15.90
C ILE A 345 -17.57 3.59 16.54
N ILE A 346 -17.34 4.65 15.79
CA ILE A 346 -17.53 6.05 16.24
C ILE A 346 -19.02 6.41 16.18
N ALA A 347 -19.70 6.05 15.09
CA ALA A 347 -21.09 6.37 14.84
C ALA A 347 -22.09 5.73 15.83
N THR A 348 -21.72 4.63 16.48
CA THR A 348 -22.57 3.93 17.47
C THR A 348 -22.46 4.50 18.88
N LEU A 349 -21.60 5.51 19.08
CA LEU A 349 -21.42 6.23 20.33
C LEU A 349 -22.50 7.30 20.49
N ASN A 350 -23.17 7.30 21.65
CA ASN A 350 -24.26 8.23 21.93
C ASN A 350 -23.79 9.51 22.66
N MET A 351 -22.49 9.60 22.99
CA MET A 351 -21.91 10.69 23.80
C MET A 351 -20.87 11.43 22.97
N GLU A 352 -21.06 12.74 22.80
CA GLU A 352 -20.17 13.61 22.02
C GLU A 352 -18.72 13.57 22.53
N GLU A 353 -18.52 13.56 23.85
CA GLU A 353 -17.19 13.44 24.46
C GLU A 353 -16.48 12.13 24.07
N LYS A 354 -17.23 11.03 23.92
CA LYS A 354 -16.67 9.75 23.48
C LYS A 354 -16.31 9.79 22.00
N VAL A 355 -17.17 10.38 21.17
CA VAL A 355 -16.88 10.59 19.74
C VAL A 355 -15.60 11.40 19.58
N LYS A 356 -15.49 12.55 20.25
CA LYS A 356 -14.26 13.36 20.28
C LYS A 356 -13.05 12.54 20.69
N SER A 357 -13.15 11.79 21.78
CA SER A 357 -12.03 10.99 22.28
C SER A 357 -11.59 9.89 21.31
N TYR A 358 -12.53 9.27 20.57
CA TYR A 358 -12.21 8.24 19.58
C TYR A 358 -11.53 8.85 18.35
N LEU A 359 -12.01 10.01 17.88
CA LEU A 359 -11.39 10.74 16.76
C LEU A 359 -9.97 11.21 17.11
N VAL A 360 -9.76 11.76 18.31
CA VAL A 360 -8.41 12.12 18.81
C VAL A 360 -7.51 10.89 18.90
N SER A 361 -8.03 9.75 19.39
CA SER A 361 -7.25 8.50 19.44
C SER A 361 -6.89 8.00 18.04
N TRP A 362 -7.81 8.08 17.07
CA TRP A 362 -7.54 7.76 15.67
C TRP A 362 -6.44 8.65 15.10
N LEU A 363 -6.53 9.97 15.27
CA LEU A 363 -5.54 10.91 14.74
C LEU A 363 -4.12 10.65 15.26
N HIS A 364 -3.98 10.22 16.52
CA HIS A 364 -2.67 9.83 17.06
C HIS A 364 -2.17 8.46 16.56
N LEU A 365 -3.08 7.57 16.17
CA LEU A 365 -2.75 6.21 15.71
C LEU A 365 -2.58 6.11 14.19
N ARG A 366 -3.16 7.02 13.41
CA ARG A 366 -3.22 6.93 11.94
C ARG A 366 -1.85 6.80 11.29
N ALA A 367 -0.88 7.66 11.66
CA ALA A 367 0.43 7.68 11.03
C ALA A 367 1.26 6.41 11.35
N PRO A 368 1.34 5.95 12.61
CA PRO A 368 1.92 4.65 12.93
C PRO A 368 1.26 3.46 12.22
N LEU A 369 -0.07 3.48 12.06
CA LEU A 369 -0.81 2.42 11.37
C LEU A 369 -0.51 2.42 9.86
N TYR A 370 -0.41 3.58 9.22
CA TYR A 370 0.01 3.69 7.82
C TYR A 370 1.47 3.31 7.62
N ALA A 371 2.37 3.76 8.52
CA ALA A 371 3.78 3.38 8.50
C ALA A 371 3.95 1.86 8.48
N ARG A 372 3.14 1.14 9.25
CA ARG A 372 3.18 -0.32 9.30
C ARG A 372 2.80 -1.03 8.01
N LEU A 373 1.90 -0.45 7.20
CA LEU A 373 1.57 -1.03 5.89
C LEU A 373 2.78 -1.05 4.93
N THR A 374 3.82 -0.26 5.22
CA THR A 374 5.09 -0.23 4.49
C THR A 374 6.08 -1.32 4.93
N VAL A 375 5.76 -2.09 5.98
CA VAL A 375 6.68 -3.07 6.60
C VAL A 375 6.32 -4.48 6.12
N THR A 376 7.02 -4.98 5.11
CA THR A 376 6.72 -6.29 4.47
C THR A 376 7.20 -7.51 5.24
N GLU A 377 8.11 -7.33 6.18
CA GLU A 377 8.77 -8.42 6.91
C GLU A 377 7.89 -9.03 8.02
N GLN A 378 6.96 -8.24 8.57
CA GLN A 378 6.09 -8.66 9.67
C GLN A 378 4.71 -8.02 9.53
N VAL A 379 3.78 -8.75 8.92
CA VAL A 379 2.37 -8.37 8.81
C VAL A 379 1.73 -8.49 10.20
N PRO A 380 1.26 -7.39 10.83
CA PRO A 380 0.52 -7.48 12.08
C PRO A 380 -0.76 -8.26 11.87
N ALA A 381 -1.20 -9.02 12.89
CA ALA A 381 -2.51 -9.64 12.85
C ALA A 381 -3.59 -8.56 12.81
N ASN A 382 -4.53 -8.67 11.86
CA ASN A 382 -5.69 -7.79 11.80
C ASN A 382 -6.51 -7.89 13.10
N LEU A 383 -7.22 -6.82 13.45
CA LEU A 383 -8.00 -6.78 14.70
C LEU A 383 -9.50 -6.93 14.43
N TYR A 384 -10.19 -7.58 15.34
CA TYR A 384 -11.65 -7.63 15.31
C TYR A 384 -12.25 -6.25 15.62
N HIS A 385 -13.51 -6.06 15.22
CA HIS A 385 -14.24 -4.82 15.48
C HIS A 385 -14.26 -4.42 16.98
N GLN A 386 -14.40 -5.39 17.89
CA GLN A 386 -14.38 -5.15 19.35
C GLN A 386 -12.99 -4.76 19.88
N GLU A 387 -11.93 -5.31 19.27
CA GLU A 387 -10.55 -4.97 19.62
C GLU A 387 -10.24 -3.55 19.16
N TRP A 388 -10.62 -3.19 17.93
CA TRP A 388 -10.55 -1.81 17.45
C TRP A 388 -11.31 -0.82 18.33
N GLN A 389 -12.49 -1.20 18.80
CA GLN A 389 -13.25 -0.39 19.76
C GLN A 389 -12.49 -0.18 21.08
N THR A 390 -11.75 -1.19 21.53
CA THR A 390 -10.93 -1.13 22.75
C THR A 390 -9.67 -0.27 22.54
N VAL A 391 -9.02 -0.39 21.37
CA VAL A 391 -7.88 0.43 20.97
C VAL A 391 -8.26 1.91 20.91
N LEU A 392 -9.36 2.25 20.23
CA LEU A 392 -9.83 3.64 20.14
C LEU A 392 -10.36 4.20 21.47
N ALA A 393 -10.79 3.33 22.39
CA ALA A 393 -11.20 3.75 23.73
C ALA A 393 -10.01 4.20 24.60
N MET A 394 -8.76 3.95 24.22
CA MET A 394 -7.59 4.27 25.05
C MET A 394 -7.52 5.76 25.43
N GLY A 395 -7.79 6.68 24.50
CA GLY A 395 -7.77 8.12 24.79
C GLY A 395 -8.81 8.54 25.83
N PHE A 396 -9.94 7.84 25.88
CA PHE A 396 -11.04 8.11 26.83
C PHE A 396 -10.65 7.70 28.26
N LEU A 397 -9.81 6.67 28.41
CA LEU A 397 -9.36 6.22 29.73
C LEU A 397 -8.43 7.22 30.42
N ARG A 398 -7.72 8.07 29.66
CA ARG A 398 -6.84 9.09 30.22
C ARG A 398 -7.62 10.31 30.74
N SER A 399 -8.67 10.73 30.04
CA SER A 399 -9.51 11.89 30.43
C SER A 399 -10.43 11.58 31.62
N ALA A 400 -10.82 10.33 31.82
CA ALA A 400 -11.69 9.93 32.93
C ALA A 400 -11.00 9.93 34.32
N GLY A 401 -9.70 10.27 34.41
CA GLY A 401 -8.97 10.31 35.68
C GLY A 401 -8.87 8.94 36.38
N GLU A 402 -9.18 7.85 35.68
CA GLU A 402 -9.17 6.49 36.23
C GLU A 402 -7.71 6.02 36.41
N THR A 403 -7.11 6.39 37.54
CA THR A 403 -5.81 5.87 38.02
C THR A 403 -5.90 4.44 38.60
N SER A 404 -7.05 3.77 38.41
CA SER A 404 -7.31 2.43 38.95
C SER A 404 -6.59 1.33 38.17
N GLY A 405 -6.29 0.20 38.81
CA GLY A 405 -5.62 -0.95 38.19
C GLY A 405 -6.32 -1.52 36.95
N HIS A 406 -7.62 -1.23 36.74
CA HIS A 406 -8.35 -1.62 35.54
C HIS A 406 -7.92 -0.85 34.29
N ALA A 407 -7.57 0.44 34.40
CA ALA A 407 -7.09 1.23 33.28
C ALA A 407 -5.67 0.80 32.87
N ALA A 408 -4.82 0.48 33.85
CA ALA A 408 -3.49 -0.10 33.60
C ALA A 408 -3.59 -1.47 32.91
N LYS A 409 -4.50 -2.34 33.35
CA LYS A 409 -4.74 -3.64 32.72
C LYS A 409 -5.25 -3.53 31.28
N ARG A 410 -6.21 -2.63 31.01
CA ARG A 410 -6.67 -2.37 29.64
C ARG A 410 -5.56 -1.82 28.74
N ARG A 411 -4.67 -0.99 29.29
CA ARG A 411 -3.50 -0.49 28.56
C ARG A 411 -2.55 -1.63 28.20
N GLU A 412 -2.29 -2.54 29.12
CA GLU A 412 -1.49 -3.74 28.87
C GLU A 412 -2.15 -4.66 27.82
N GLU A 413 -3.47 -4.84 27.89
CA GLU A 413 -4.24 -5.60 26.89
C GLU A 413 -4.17 -4.95 25.51
N VAL A 414 -4.33 -3.63 25.40
CA VAL A 414 -4.20 -2.93 24.11
C VAL A 414 -2.75 -2.95 23.63
N GLN A 415 -1.76 -2.75 24.50
CA GLN A 415 -0.35 -2.86 24.12
C GLN A 415 -0.02 -4.28 23.62
N LYS A 416 -0.66 -5.31 24.18
CA LYS A 416 -0.55 -6.68 23.70
C LYS A 416 -1.25 -6.87 22.35
N MET A 417 -2.48 -6.37 22.17
CA MET A 417 -3.19 -6.41 20.86
C MET A 417 -2.38 -5.68 19.78
N MET A 418 -1.78 -4.56 20.16
CA MET A 418 -1.00 -3.69 19.29
C MET A 418 0.49 -4.06 19.25
N SER A 419 0.94 -5.13 19.92
CA SER A 419 2.38 -5.47 20.02
C SER A 419 2.97 -5.70 18.62
N GLY A 420 2.28 -6.47 17.78
CA GLY A 420 2.63 -6.63 16.37
C GLY A 420 2.55 -5.34 15.54
N TYR A 421 1.82 -4.31 15.99
CA TYR A 421 1.74 -2.98 15.34
C TYR A 421 2.78 -1.99 15.88
N LEU A 422 3.34 -2.20 17.08
CA LEU A 422 4.13 -1.21 17.83
C LEU A 422 5.58 -1.66 18.14
N GLU A 423 5.99 -2.87 17.76
CA GLU A 423 7.39 -3.34 17.89
C GLU A 423 8.42 -2.42 17.20
N GLU A 424 8.17 -1.96 15.96
CA GLU A 424 9.06 -1.01 15.27
C GLU A 424 8.91 0.43 15.80
N PHE A 425 7.76 0.75 16.41
CA PHE A 425 7.42 2.10 16.81
C PHE A 425 6.97 2.15 18.27
N PRO A 426 7.87 2.46 19.22
CA PRO A 426 7.57 2.37 20.64
C PRO A 426 6.56 3.44 21.08
N LEU A 427 5.63 3.03 21.95
CA LEU A 427 4.70 3.94 22.61
C LEU A 427 5.47 4.93 23.52
N ARG A 428 5.07 6.20 23.49
CA ARG A 428 5.51 7.18 24.46
C ARG A 428 4.89 6.89 25.83
N ALA A 429 5.76 6.78 26.84
CA ALA A 429 5.35 6.54 28.23
C ALA A 429 4.50 7.68 28.83
N ASP A 430 4.62 8.91 28.28
CA ASP A 430 4.15 10.14 28.94
C ASP A 430 3.28 11.03 28.03
N ASN A 431 2.31 10.44 27.32
CA ASN A 431 1.47 11.17 26.34
C ASN A 431 0.45 12.16 26.95
N ASP A 432 0.89 13.25 27.57
CA ASP A 432 -0.01 14.35 27.96
C ASP A 432 -0.54 15.16 26.75
N ALA A 433 -0.30 14.67 25.53
CA ALA A 433 -0.82 15.20 24.28
C ALA A 433 -2.35 15.10 24.23
N HIS A 434 -3.01 16.17 24.67
CA HIS A 434 -4.46 16.34 24.53
C HIS A 434 -4.85 16.88 23.15
N THR A 435 -3.88 17.37 22.38
CA THR A 435 -4.11 18.08 21.12
C THR A 435 -3.65 17.22 19.95
N ALA A 436 -4.61 16.63 19.24
CA ALA A 436 -4.36 16.00 17.95
C ALA A 436 -4.48 17.04 16.83
N PHE A 437 -3.83 16.80 15.69
CA PHE A 437 -3.90 17.69 14.53
C PHE A 437 -4.53 17.01 13.31
N TRP A 438 -5.38 17.74 12.60
CA TRP A 438 -5.90 17.40 11.28
C TRP A 438 -5.54 18.51 10.29
N GLN A 439 -4.82 18.17 9.22
CA GLN A 439 -4.36 19.12 8.20
C GLN A 439 -3.68 20.38 8.79
N GLY A 440 -2.88 20.20 9.86
CA GLY A 440 -2.17 21.28 10.55
C GLY A 440 -3.02 22.12 11.52
N LYS A 441 -4.31 21.83 11.67
CA LYS A 441 -5.20 22.47 12.66
C LYS A 441 -5.36 21.57 13.88
N ALA A 442 -5.34 22.17 15.07
CA ALA A 442 -5.65 21.46 16.31
C ALA A 442 -7.10 20.96 16.29
N TYR A 443 -7.36 19.78 16.84
CA TYR A 443 -8.70 19.17 16.87
C TYR A 443 -9.75 20.11 17.48
N GLU A 444 -9.39 20.83 18.55
CA GLU A 444 -10.24 21.82 19.22
C GLU A 444 -10.70 22.96 18.30
N SER A 445 -9.96 23.23 17.24
CA SER A 445 -10.24 24.29 16.26
C SER A 445 -10.98 23.81 15.01
N LEU A 446 -11.25 22.50 14.89
CA LEU A 446 -11.92 21.93 13.73
C LEU A 446 -13.42 22.24 13.74
N THR A 447 -13.93 22.60 12.57
CA THR A 447 -15.36 22.71 12.29
C THR A 447 -16.04 21.33 12.28
N SER A 448 -17.37 21.29 12.37
CA SER A 448 -18.12 20.03 12.28
C SER A 448 -17.87 19.28 10.96
N GLU A 449 -17.65 20.00 9.86
CA GLU A 449 -17.34 19.43 8.54
C GLU A 449 -15.95 18.78 8.55
N GLU A 450 -14.93 19.46 9.08
CA GLU A 450 -13.58 18.90 9.20
C GLU A 450 -13.54 17.68 10.14
N GLN A 451 -14.34 17.67 11.21
CA GLN A 451 -14.48 16.49 12.08
C GLN A 451 -15.15 15.31 11.36
N GLN A 452 -16.09 15.58 10.44
CA GLN A 452 -16.65 14.55 9.57
C GLN A 452 -15.59 14.00 8.63
N GLU A 453 -14.74 14.84 8.04
CA GLU A 453 -13.64 14.40 7.18
C GLU A 453 -12.67 13.43 7.88
N VAL A 454 -12.35 13.68 9.16
CA VAL A 454 -11.55 12.74 9.97
C VAL A 454 -12.23 11.36 10.05
N CYS A 455 -13.55 11.33 10.21
CA CYS A 455 -14.31 10.08 10.21
C CYS A 455 -14.40 9.45 8.81
N TRP A 456 -14.41 10.25 7.74
CA TRP A 456 -14.47 9.78 6.36
C TRP A 456 -13.14 9.19 5.88
N GLU A 457 -11.99 9.67 6.40
CA GLU A 457 -10.68 9.05 6.17
C GLU A 457 -10.71 7.54 6.48
N LEU A 458 -11.42 7.15 7.53
CA LEU A 458 -11.59 5.74 7.91
C LEU A 458 -12.36 4.92 6.88
N ASP A 459 -13.31 5.51 6.16
CA ASP A 459 -14.06 4.82 5.09
C ASP A 459 -13.22 4.75 3.80
N VAL A 460 -12.58 5.85 3.44
CA VAL A 460 -11.86 5.99 2.16
C VAL A 460 -10.55 5.20 2.17
N SER A 461 -9.82 5.18 3.29
CA SER A 461 -8.57 4.43 3.46
C SER A 461 -8.70 2.92 3.24
N ARG A 462 -9.93 2.38 3.27
CA ARG A 462 -10.22 0.95 3.11
C ARG A 462 -10.49 0.52 1.68
N CYS A 463 -10.70 1.47 0.77
CA CYS A 463 -11.12 1.19 -0.60
C CYS A 463 -9.95 0.84 -1.54
N PHE A 464 -8.70 0.94 -1.11
CA PHE A 464 -7.54 0.86 -2.01
C PHE A 464 -6.49 -0.15 -1.53
N PRO A 465 -6.45 -1.34 -2.15
CA PRO A 465 -5.35 -2.28 -2.01
C PRO A 465 -4.29 -2.17 -3.14
N ASN A 466 -4.40 -1.26 -4.12
CA ASN A 466 -3.49 -1.20 -5.29
C ASN A 466 -2.98 0.21 -5.66
N GLY A 467 -1.69 0.44 -5.40
CA GLY A 467 -0.67 0.68 -6.43
C GLY A 467 -0.37 2.11 -6.91
N HIS A 468 -1.33 3.03 -6.98
CA HIS A 468 -1.05 4.37 -7.54
C HIS A 468 -1.25 5.53 -6.57
N HIS A 469 -2.11 5.36 -5.56
CA HIS A 469 -2.33 6.36 -4.53
C HIS A 469 -2.17 5.74 -3.15
N LEU A 470 -1.33 6.37 -2.35
CA LEU A 470 -1.00 5.90 -1.02
C LEU A 470 -2.16 6.19 -0.05
N PRO A 471 -2.43 5.35 0.97
CA PRO A 471 -3.50 5.60 1.94
C PRO A 471 -3.44 6.99 2.60
N GLY A 472 -2.25 7.59 2.72
CA GLY A 472 -2.02 8.96 3.20
C GLY A 472 -2.05 10.07 2.14
N GLN A 473 -2.16 9.73 0.84
CA GLN A 473 -2.27 10.67 -0.30
C GLN A 473 -3.70 10.89 -0.77
N ILE A 474 -4.67 10.25 -0.14
CA ILE A 474 -6.05 10.35 -0.62
C ILE A 474 -6.56 11.74 -0.29
N ASP A 475 -6.58 12.59 -1.30
CA ASP A 475 -7.30 13.85 -1.24
C ASP A 475 -8.77 13.51 -1.04
N VAL A 476 -9.32 13.82 0.14
CA VAL A 476 -10.75 13.64 0.40
C VAL A 476 -11.56 14.38 -0.68
N GLY A 477 -11.04 15.48 -1.22
CA GLY A 477 -11.52 16.20 -2.40
C GLY A 477 -11.82 15.34 -3.63
N CYS A 478 -11.16 14.19 -3.79
CA CYS A 478 -11.39 13.24 -4.88
C CYS A 478 -12.47 12.17 -4.56
N ALA A 479 -13.00 12.12 -3.34
CA ALA A 479 -13.88 11.04 -2.90
C ALA A 479 -15.21 10.98 -3.66
N ASN A 480 -15.63 12.08 -4.30
CA ASN A 480 -16.84 12.14 -5.14
C ASN A 480 -16.57 11.85 -6.63
N TYR A 481 -15.39 11.30 -6.99
CA TYR A 481 -15.08 10.79 -8.32
C TYR A 481 -15.21 9.24 -8.38
N GLY A 482 -14.87 8.62 -9.50
CA GLY A 482 -14.95 7.15 -9.61
C GLY A 482 -16.38 6.62 -9.63
N VAL A 483 -16.63 5.53 -8.89
CA VAL A 483 -17.94 4.83 -8.82
C VAL A 483 -19.06 5.66 -8.16
N VAL A 484 -18.72 6.74 -7.48
CA VAL A 484 -19.68 7.63 -6.79
C VAL A 484 -19.90 8.96 -7.50
N HIS A 485 -19.24 9.20 -8.63
CA HIS A 485 -19.40 10.44 -9.41
C HIS A 485 -20.88 10.72 -9.74
N HIS A 486 -21.31 11.99 -9.67
CA HIS A 486 -22.72 12.36 -9.89
C HIS A 486 -23.19 12.08 -11.33
N LEU A 487 -22.35 12.36 -12.33
CA LEU A 487 -22.59 12.01 -13.74
C LEU A 487 -22.31 10.53 -14.03
N TRP A 488 -23.27 9.83 -14.65
CA TRP A 488 -23.14 8.40 -14.93
C TRP A 488 -22.03 8.08 -15.95
N LEU A 489 -21.82 8.92 -16.96
CA LEU A 489 -20.73 8.76 -17.95
C LEU A 489 -19.34 8.77 -17.31
N GLN A 490 -19.19 9.49 -16.20
CA GLN A 490 -17.94 9.56 -15.44
C GLN A 490 -17.77 8.33 -14.52
N ARG A 491 -18.88 7.74 -14.05
CA ARG A 491 -18.86 6.48 -13.29
C ARG A 491 -18.64 5.25 -14.15
N ALA A 492 -19.10 5.30 -15.40
CA ALA A 492 -19.20 4.14 -16.27
C ALA A 492 -17.89 3.34 -16.33
N PRO A 493 -16.73 3.93 -16.63
CA PRO A 493 -15.49 3.16 -16.78
C PRO A 493 -15.14 2.31 -15.54
N TYR A 494 -15.37 2.85 -14.34
CA TYR A 494 -15.08 2.15 -13.09
C TYR A 494 -16.01 0.96 -12.85
N ILE A 495 -17.30 1.11 -13.18
CA ILE A 495 -18.27 0.01 -13.08
C ILE A 495 -17.99 -1.06 -14.15
N PHE A 496 -17.53 -0.68 -15.34
CA PHE A 496 -17.09 -1.64 -16.37
C PHE A 496 -15.82 -2.38 -15.97
N ALA A 497 -14.85 -1.70 -15.36
CA ALA A 497 -13.68 -2.35 -14.77
C ALA A 497 -14.07 -3.34 -13.66
N MET A 498 -14.99 -2.96 -12.77
CA MET A 498 -15.54 -3.89 -11.76
C MET A 498 -16.27 -5.07 -12.41
N LYS A 499 -17.11 -4.82 -13.42
CA LYS A 499 -17.78 -5.87 -14.20
C LYS A 499 -16.76 -6.87 -14.75
N LYS A 500 -15.71 -6.39 -15.41
CA LYS A 500 -14.63 -7.22 -15.98
C LYS A 500 -13.93 -8.05 -14.91
N MET A 501 -13.58 -7.44 -13.78
CA MET A 501 -12.98 -8.13 -12.64
C MET A 501 -13.89 -9.25 -12.11
N MET A 502 -15.17 -8.95 -11.92
CA MET A 502 -16.14 -9.88 -11.33
C MET A 502 -16.53 -11.03 -12.27
N ARG A 503 -16.38 -10.88 -13.59
CA ARG A 503 -16.49 -11.98 -14.56
C ARG A 503 -15.39 -13.02 -14.40
N ALA A 504 -14.21 -12.62 -13.91
CA ALA A 504 -13.11 -13.54 -13.65
C ALA A 504 -13.26 -14.29 -12.32
N TRP A 505 -14.27 -13.96 -11.51
CA TRP A 505 -14.53 -14.68 -10.27
C TRP A 505 -15.12 -16.07 -10.57
N ASN A 506 -14.68 -17.06 -9.81
CA ASN A 506 -15.19 -18.42 -9.99
C ASN A 506 -16.64 -18.54 -9.50
N GLY A 507 -17.40 -19.34 -10.24
CA GLY A 507 -18.80 -19.65 -9.93
C GLY A 507 -19.80 -18.96 -10.88
N PRO A 508 -21.10 -19.23 -10.72
CA PRO A 508 -22.13 -18.57 -11.49
C PRO A 508 -22.17 -17.09 -11.14
N HIS A 509 -22.28 -16.26 -12.16
CA HIS A 509 -22.45 -14.83 -12.03
C HIS A 509 -23.65 -14.36 -12.86
N PRO A 510 -24.19 -13.17 -12.59
CA PRO A 510 -25.33 -12.66 -13.34
C PRO A 510 -25.04 -12.56 -14.84
N ALA A 511 -25.99 -12.98 -15.68
CA ALA A 511 -25.85 -12.92 -17.14
C ALA A 511 -25.58 -11.50 -17.68
N LEU A 512 -26.01 -10.48 -16.93
CA LEU A 512 -25.74 -9.08 -17.28
C LEU A 512 -24.24 -8.74 -17.27
N LEU A 513 -23.42 -9.48 -16.51
CA LEU A 513 -21.97 -9.32 -16.56
C LEU A 513 -21.37 -9.82 -17.89
N ASP A 514 -22.02 -10.72 -18.61
CA ASP A 514 -21.58 -11.16 -19.94
C ASP A 514 -22.20 -10.37 -21.10
N LYS A 515 -23.23 -9.55 -20.82
CA LYS A 515 -23.89 -8.76 -21.85
C LYS A 515 -22.89 -7.77 -22.44
N VAL A 516 -22.67 -7.86 -23.74
CA VAL A 516 -21.94 -6.86 -24.54
C VAL A 516 -22.95 -6.05 -25.35
N GLN A 517 -22.87 -4.73 -25.31
CA GLN A 517 -23.75 -3.84 -26.09
C GLN A 517 -22.99 -3.19 -27.24
N THR A 518 -23.17 -3.72 -28.45
CA THR A 518 -22.49 -3.24 -29.66
C THR A 518 -22.87 -1.82 -30.07
N MET A 519 -24.05 -1.34 -29.66
CA MET A 519 -24.51 0.04 -29.89
C MET A 519 -24.18 0.99 -28.73
N GLY A 520 -23.41 0.51 -27.76
CA GLY A 520 -23.12 1.22 -26.51
C GLY A 520 -24.26 1.17 -25.50
N TRP A 521 -23.94 1.59 -24.28
CA TRP A 521 -24.82 1.55 -23.11
C TRP A 521 -25.54 2.87 -22.93
N THR A 522 -26.86 2.82 -22.74
CA THR A 522 -27.66 3.97 -22.32
C THR A 522 -27.55 4.16 -20.80
N GLU A 523 -27.99 5.31 -20.29
CA GLU A 523 -28.04 5.55 -18.84
C GLU A 523 -28.90 4.51 -18.10
N ASN A 524 -30.03 4.10 -18.68
CA ASN A 524 -30.90 3.10 -18.07
C ASN A 524 -30.24 1.72 -18.00
N ASP A 525 -29.62 1.29 -19.10
CA ASP A 525 -28.86 0.03 -19.14
C ASP A 525 -27.71 0.06 -18.13
N PHE A 526 -27.01 1.20 -18.04
CA PHE A 526 -25.93 1.40 -17.09
C PHE A 526 -26.40 1.33 -15.64
N LEU A 527 -27.54 1.94 -15.31
CA LEU A 527 -28.11 1.90 -13.96
C LEU A 527 -28.53 0.48 -13.57
N GLU A 528 -29.06 -0.31 -14.50
CA GLU A 528 -29.34 -1.73 -14.28
C GLU A 528 -28.05 -2.52 -14.03
N LEU A 529 -27.04 -2.34 -14.89
CA LEU A 529 -25.72 -2.96 -14.70
C LEU A 529 -25.12 -2.62 -13.35
N LYS A 530 -25.14 -1.35 -12.94
CA LYS A 530 -24.63 -0.89 -11.66
C LYS A 530 -25.34 -1.56 -10.48
N LYS A 531 -26.66 -1.72 -10.54
CA LYS A 531 -27.44 -2.44 -9.50
C LYS A 531 -27.04 -3.91 -9.42
N THR A 532 -26.87 -4.58 -10.56
CA THR A 532 -26.44 -5.98 -10.60
C THR A 532 -25.01 -6.16 -10.10
N VAL A 533 -24.07 -5.30 -10.50
CA VAL A 533 -22.69 -5.29 -10.00
C VAL A 533 -22.68 -5.10 -8.49
N ALA A 534 -23.41 -4.12 -7.97
CA ALA A 534 -23.47 -3.84 -6.54
C ALA A 534 -24.03 -5.02 -5.73
N ALA A 535 -25.16 -5.60 -6.15
CA ALA A 535 -25.77 -6.74 -5.47
C ALA A 535 -24.91 -8.01 -5.53
N TYR A 536 -24.27 -8.28 -6.68
CA TYR A 536 -23.36 -9.42 -6.81
C TYR A 536 -22.10 -9.24 -5.95
N TYR A 537 -21.57 -8.02 -5.88
CA TYR A 537 -20.41 -7.69 -5.05
C TYR A 537 -20.71 -7.92 -3.57
N THR A 538 -21.81 -7.35 -3.08
CA THR A 538 -22.17 -7.44 -1.67
C THR A 538 -22.46 -8.86 -1.22
N ASP A 539 -23.18 -9.64 -2.03
CA ASP A 539 -23.49 -11.03 -1.69
C ASP A 539 -22.25 -11.92 -1.77
N SER A 540 -21.47 -11.84 -2.85
CA SER A 540 -20.21 -12.60 -2.96
C SER A 540 -19.24 -12.26 -1.84
N PHE A 541 -19.05 -10.98 -1.52
CA PHE A 541 -18.19 -10.59 -0.41
C PHE A 541 -18.66 -11.22 0.92
N TYR A 542 -19.96 -11.15 1.21
CA TYR A 542 -20.50 -11.78 2.41
C TYR A 542 -20.32 -13.31 2.42
N LEU A 543 -20.48 -13.99 1.28
CA LEU A 543 -20.27 -15.43 1.19
C LEU A 543 -18.83 -15.83 1.52
N TYR A 544 -17.83 -15.04 1.11
CA TYR A 544 -16.42 -15.37 1.34
C TYR A 544 -15.87 -14.88 2.68
N PHE A 545 -16.36 -13.75 3.17
CA PHE A 545 -15.82 -13.08 4.36
C PHE A 545 -16.79 -13.04 5.54
N GLY A 546 -18.03 -13.50 5.42
CA GLY A 546 -18.98 -13.58 6.54
C GLY A 546 -19.43 -12.23 7.13
N HIS A 547 -19.03 -11.10 6.54
CA HIS A 547 -19.42 -9.75 6.97
C HIS A 547 -19.69 -8.81 5.79
N ALA A 548 -20.23 -7.63 6.09
CA ALA A 548 -20.51 -6.61 5.08
C ALA A 548 -19.22 -6.06 4.45
N PRO A 549 -19.16 -5.83 3.13
CA PRO A 549 -18.06 -5.13 2.51
C PRO A 549 -18.03 -3.65 2.90
N VAL A 550 -16.90 -3.00 2.66
CA VAL A 550 -16.83 -1.55 2.56
C VAL A 550 -17.50 -1.13 1.25
N LEU A 551 -18.36 -0.11 1.32
CA LEU A 551 -19.18 0.31 0.20
C LEU A 551 -18.95 1.78 -0.15
N PRO A 552 -19.12 2.15 -1.43
CA PRO A 552 -18.92 3.52 -1.84
C PRO A 552 -19.97 4.47 -1.25
N CYS A 553 -19.48 5.51 -0.57
CA CYS A 553 -20.29 6.56 0.03
C CYS A 553 -20.18 7.86 -0.77
N GLN A 554 -21.22 8.69 -0.73
CA GLN A 554 -21.17 10.04 -1.29
C GLN A 554 -20.86 11.03 -0.17
N LEU A 555 -19.71 11.70 -0.26
CA LEU A 555 -19.30 12.67 0.75
C LEU A 555 -19.97 14.03 0.48
N LEU A 556 -20.28 14.78 1.54
CA LEU A 556 -20.98 16.06 1.45
C LEU A 556 -20.05 17.25 1.13
N HIS A 557 -18.73 17.07 1.17
CA HIS A 557 -17.78 18.14 0.91
C HIS A 557 -17.70 18.49 -0.59
N ARG A 558 -17.22 19.69 -0.88
CA ARG A 558 -16.96 20.12 -2.26
C ARG A 558 -15.72 19.41 -2.79
N SER A 559 -15.86 18.79 -3.96
CA SER A 559 -14.73 18.24 -4.70
C SER A 559 -13.65 19.31 -4.89
N SER A 560 -12.38 18.91 -4.77
CA SER A 560 -11.25 19.80 -5.06
C SER A 560 -11.28 20.22 -6.53
N GLU A 561 -11.25 21.52 -6.81
CA GLU A 561 -11.22 22.04 -8.19
C GLU A 561 -9.90 21.72 -8.90
N ASP A 562 -8.83 21.49 -8.13
CA ASP A 562 -7.49 21.18 -8.63
C ASP A 562 -7.31 19.69 -8.96
N TYR A 563 -8.27 18.83 -8.57
CA TYR A 563 -8.21 17.41 -8.89
C TYR A 563 -8.57 17.17 -10.36
N VAL A 564 -7.57 16.73 -11.12
CA VAL A 564 -7.75 16.30 -12.52
C VAL A 564 -7.93 14.78 -12.53
N PRO A 565 -9.13 14.25 -12.87
CA PRO A 565 -9.33 12.82 -12.98
C PRO A 565 -8.43 12.22 -14.05
N GLU A 566 -7.98 10.99 -13.83
CA GLU A 566 -7.21 10.25 -14.83
C GLU A 566 -7.95 10.23 -16.18
N VAL A 567 -7.25 10.61 -17.25
CA VAL A 567 -7.82 10.68 -18.60
C VAL A 567 -7.96 9.25 -19.12
N GLN A 568 -9.10 8.64 -18.84
CA GLN A 568 -9.41 7.34 -19.43
C GLN A 568 -9.83 7.52 -20.89
N ALA A 569 -9.33 6.64 -21.75
CA ALA A 569 -9.58 6.65 -23.19
C ALA A 569 -11.08 6.49 -23.47
N ARG A 570 -11.77 7.62 -23.64
CA ARG A 570 -13.16 7.63 -24.12
C ARG A 570 -13.12 7.70 -25.64
N MET A 571 -13.85 6.81 -26.30
CA MET A 571 -14.31 7.17 -27.63
C MET A 571 -15.36 8.27 -27.48
N SER A 572 -15.07 9.47 -27.98
CA SER A 572 -16.12 10.42 -28.28
C SER A 572 -16.99 9.81 -29.36
N THR A 573 -18.09 9.17 -28.97
CA THR A 573 -19.09 8.75 -29.93
C THR A 573 -19.79 10.01 -30.44
N SER A 574 -20.26 10.00 -31.68
CA SER A 574 -21.08 11.10 -32.22
C SER A 574 -22.49 11.16 -31.60
N TRP A 575 -22.80 10.25 -30.67
CA TRP A 575 -24.11 10.06 -30.06
C TRP A 575 -24.05 10.57 -28.62
N SER A 576 -24.69 11.71 -28.36
CA SER A 576 -24.78 12.24 -27.00
C SER A 576 -25.49 11.25 -26.08
N GLY A 577 -24.90 10.96 -24.91
CA GLY A 577 -25.54 10.14 -23.88
C GLY A 577 -25.41 8.62 -24.06
N VAL A 578 -24.42 8.14 -24.81
CA VAL A 578 -24.09 6.71 -24.91
C VAL A 578 -22.65 6.47 -24.49
N TYR A 579 -22.41 5.44 -23.68
CA TYR A 579 -21.08 4.99 -23.28
C TYR A 579 -20.67 3.74 -24.07
N MET A 580 -19.48 3.74 -24.64
CA MET A 580 -18.89 2.55 -25.26
C MET A 580 -17.59 2.19 -24.54
N ASP A 581 -17.51 0.96 -24.05
CA ASP A 581 -16.28 0.40 -23.53
C ASP A 581 -15.48 -0.18 -24.69
N ILE A 582 -14.32 0.40 -24.99
CA ILE A 582 -13.46 -0.02 -26.11
C ILE A 582 -13.01 -1.47 -25.92
N GLU A 583 -12.77 -1.86 -24.68
CA GLU A 583 -12.30 -3.21 -24.35
C GLU A 583 -13.38 -4.27 -24.52
N GLU A 584 -14.67 -3.91 -24.57
CA GLU A 584 -15.75 -4.85 -24.87
C GLU A 584 -15.91 -5.10 -26.38
N LEU A 585 -15.28 -4.27 -27.23
CA LEU A 585 -15.34 -4.36 -28.69
C LEU A 585 -14.15 -5.08 -29.32
N ILE A 586 -13.12 -5.38 -28.52
CA ILE A 586 -11.90 -6.12 -28.88
C ILE A 586 -12.02 -7.53 -28.30
#